data_AF-A0AAU5HX48-F1
#
_entry.id   AF-A0AAU5HX48-F1
#
_cell.length_a   1.000
_cell.length_b   1.000
_cell.length_c   1.000
_cell.angle_alpha   90.00
_cell.angle_beta   90.00
_cell.angle_gamma   90.00
#
_symmetry.space_group_name_H-M   'P 1'
#
loop_
_entity.id
_entity.type
_entity.pdbx_description
1 polymer ?
#
loop_
_entity_poly.entity_id
_entity_poly.type
_entity_poly.pdbx_seq_one_letter_code
_entity_poly.pdbx_strand_id
1 'polypeptide(L)'
;MSDQNDRAADLWAGIDDLWTWLEASQPLDGREGLLLRMLKLSEEVGEVAEAVIGATGQNPRKGVTHTWDDVQGELCDVVITALVALRTLTPDTRQVFTRHLARVMERSLGPSAVVHPKDPPTPRGVGEVR
;
A
#
# COMPACT_ATOMS: atom_id res chain seq x y z
N MET A 1 19.18 -27.77 8.58
CA MET A 1 18.12 -26.92 9.16
C MET A 1 18.12 -25.67 8.32
N SER A 2 17.17 -25.63 7.39
CA SER A 2 17.25 -24.91 6.13
C SER A 2 17.14 -23.39 6.31
N ASP A 3 17.96 -22.66 5.55
CA ASP A 3 17.90 -21.23 5.22
C ASP A 3 16.60 -20.87 4.46
N GLN A 4 15.44 -21.32 4.96
CA GLN A 4 14.14 -21.13 4.33
C GLN A 4 13.52 -19.76 4.66
N ASN A 5 14.23 -18.92 5.43
CA ASN A 5 13.74 -17.60 5.87
C ASN A 5 14.45 -16.43 5.15
N ASP A 6 15.26 -16.74 4.13
CA ASP A 6 15.84 -15.72 3.25
C ASP A 6 14.80 -15.24 2.24
N ARG A 7 14.43 -13.96 2.40
CA ARG A 7 13.66 -13.09 1.49
C ARG A 7 12.14 -13.28 1.48
N ALA A 8 11.46 -12.73 2.49
CA ALA A 8 10.34 -11.86 2.13
C ALA A 8 10.86 -10.90 1.06
N ALA A 9 10.26 -10.88 -0.14
CA ALA A 9 10.71 -9.98 -1.20
C ALA A 9 10.87 -8.58 -0.61
N ASP A 10 12.06 -7.98 -0.76
CA ASP A 10 12.24 -6.59 -0.36
C ASP A 10 11.20 -5.80 -1.16
N LEU A 11 10.22 -5.21 -0.47
CA LEU A 11 9.12 -4.48 -1.09
C LEU A 11 9.63 -3.57 -2.20
N TRP A 12 10.73 -2.86 -1.94
CA TRP A 12 11.31 -1.91 -2.89
C TRP A 12 11.93 -2.60 -4.10
N ALA A 13 12.63 -3.72 -3.91
CA ALA A 13 13.12 -4.53 -5.02
C ALA A 13 11.97 -5.07 -5.88
N GLY A 14 10.88 -5.53 -5.24
CA GLY A 14 9.69 -5.98 -5.95
C GLY A 14 9.01 -4.87 -6.75
N ILE A 15 8.91 -3.66 -6.19
CA ILE A 15 8.37 -2.50 -6.91
C ILE A 15 9.27 -2.09 -8.08
N ASP A 16 10.60 -2.13 -7.91
CA ASP A 16 11.56 -1.86 -8.99
C ASP A 16 11.48 -2.91 -10.11
N ASP A 17 11.33 -4.19 -9.77
CA ASP A 17 11.17 -5.28 -10.74
C ASP A 17 9.86 -5.12 -11.52
N LEU A 18 8.75 -4.85 -10.84
CA LEU A 18 7.45 -4.59 -11.47
C LEU A 18 7.51 -3.37 -12.39
N TRP A 19 8.09 -2.26 -11.92
CA TRP A 19 8.29 -1.07 -12.73
C TRP A 19 9.15 -1.37 -13.97
N THR A 20 10.26 -2.11 -13.81
CA THR A 20 11.16 -2.46 -14.92
C THR A 20 10.44 -3.31 -15.98
N TRP A 21 9.71 -4.34 -15.55
CA TRP A 21 8.91 -5.17 -16.46
C TRP A 21 7.86 -4.35 -17.21
N LEU A 22 7.23 -3.42 -16.52
CA LEU A 22 6.22 -2.53 -17.05
C LEU A 22 6.77 -1.51 -18.06
N GLU A 23 7.95 -0.93 -17.82
CA GLU A 23 8.60 -0.02 -18.77
C GLU A 23 9.10 -0.78 -20.02
N ALA A 24 9.52 -2.03 -19.87
CA ALA A 24 9.93 -2.87 -21.00
C ALA A 24 8.76 -3.31 -21.90
N SER A 25 7.53 -3.30 -21.39
CA SER A 25 6.33 -3.81 -22.08
C SER A 25 5.43 -2.71 -22.66
N GLN A 26 5.64 -1.44 -22.30
CA GLN A 26 4.78 -0.35 -22.75
C GLN A 26 5.30 0.35 -24.02
N PRO A 27 4.42 0.62 -25.00
CA PRO A 27 4.77 1.37 -26.20
C PRO A 27 4.83 2.89 -25.97
N LEU A 28 4.26 3.39 -24.87
CA LEU A 28 4.20 4.82 -24.53
C LEU A 28 5.09 5.12 -23.33
N ASP A 29 5.97 6.13 -23.47
CA ASP A 29 6.95 6.52 -22.47
C ASP A 29 6.68 7.93 -21.90
N GLY A 30 7.57 8.39 -21.02
CA GLY A 30 7.56 9.75 -20.51
C GLY A 30 6.24 10.18 -19.84
N ARG A 31 5.70 11.32 -20.27
CA ARG A 31 4.51 11.94 -19.65
C ARG A 31 3.24 11.10 -19.84
N GLU A 32 3.08 10.48 -21.00
CA GLU A 32 1.89 9.67 -21.29
C GLU A 32 1.88 8.40 -20.46
N GLY A 33 3.03 7.71 -20.36
CA GLY A 33 3.20 6.56 -19.47
C GLY A 33 2.84 6.90 -18.02
N LEU A 34 3.30 8.05 -17.51
CA LEU A 34 2.93 8.53 -16.17
C LEU A 34 1.41 8.76 -16.01
N LEU A 35 0.76 9.40 -16.99
CA LEU A 35 -0.69 9.62 -16.93
C LEU A 35 -1.47 8.30 -16.92
N LEU A 36 -1.02 7.31 -17.70
CA LEU A 36 -1.62 5.97 -17.69
C LEU A 36 -1.47 5.27 -16.34
N ARG A 37 -0.36 5.46 -15.61
CA ARG A 37 -0.23 4.94 -14.23
C ARG A 37 -1.26 5.57 -13.29
N MET A 38 -1.56 6.85 -13.44
CA MET A 38 -2.58 7.53 -12.62
C MET A 38 -3.99 7.04 -12.95
N LEU A 39 -4.25 6.72 -14.21
CA LEU A 39 -5.52 6.11 -14.62
C LEU A 39 -5.67 4.68 -14.05
N LYS A 40 -4.62 3.86 -14.14
CA LYS A 40 -4.62 2.51 -13.53
C LYS A 40 -4.89 2.56 -12.04
N LEU A 41 -4.32 3.54 -11.30
CA LEU A 41 -4.65 3.73 -9.89
C LEU A 41 -6.14 3.96 -9.63
N SER A 42 -6.84 4.66 -10.54
CA SER A 42 -8.29 4.89 -10.40
C SER A 42 -9.11 3.65 -10.71
N GLU A 43 -8.62 2.78 -11.60
CA GLU A 43 -9.17 1.45 -11.90
C GLU A 43 -9.14 0.56 -10.65
N GLU A 44 -7.98 0.43 -10.00
CA GLU A 44 -7.83 -0.40 -8.78
C GLU A 44 -8.75 0.07 -7.62
N VAL A 45 -8.93 1.38 -7.47
CA VAL A 45 -9.87 1.93 -6.48
C VAL A 45 -11.32 1.53 -6.82
N GLY A 46 -11.65 1.42 -8.10
CA GLY A 46 -12.92 0.90 -8.58
C GLY A 46 -13.11 -0.58 -8.24
N GLU A 47 -12.06 -1.39 -8.37
CA GLU A 47 -12.08 -2.82 -8.03
C GLU A 47 -12.28 -3.03 -6.52
N VAL A 48 -11.63 -2.23 -5.67
CA VAL A 48 -11.92 -2.21 -4.22
C VAL A 48 -13.41 -1.94 -3.96
N ALA A 49 -14.00 -0.96 -4.66
CA ALA A 49 -15.42 -0.64 -4.49
C ALA A 49 -16.32 -1.81 -4.93
N GLU A 50 -16.00 -2.48 -6.05
CA GLU A 50 -16.70 -3.67 -6.51
C GLU A 50 -16.59 -4.82 -5.50
N ALA A 51 -15.40 -5.09 -4.97
CA ALA A 51 -15.16 -6.11 -3.96
C ALA A 51 -15.96 -5.84 -2.69
N VAL A 52 -15.99 -4.59 -2.20
CA VAL A 52 -16.78 -4.21 -1.01
C VAL A 52 -18.28 -4.40 -1.27
N ILE A 53 -18.81 -3.95 -2.42
CA ILE A 53 -20.22 -4.14 -2.78
C ILE A 53 -20.56 -5.64 -2.84
N GLY A 54 -19.65 -6.44 -3.40
CA GLY A 54 -19.77 -7.89 -3.47
C GLY A 54 -19.72 -8.58 -2.11
N ALA A 55 -18.83 -8.16 -1.21
CA ALA A 55 -18.67 -8.75 0.12
C ALA A 55 -19.82 -8.40 1.07
N THR A 56 -20.40 -7.22 0.90
CA THR A 56 -21.54 -6.74 1.68
C THR A 56 -22.90 -7.15 1.09
N GLY A 57 -22.91 -7.79 -0.08
CA GLY A 57 -24.12 -8.25 -0.76
C GLY A 57 -25.07 -7.13 -1.20
N GLN A 58 -24.57 -5.91 -1.37
CA GLN A 58 -25.42 -4.73 -1.63
C GLN A 58 -26.01 -4.69 -3.04
N ASN A 59 -25.55 -5.57 -3.94
CA ASN A 59 -26.17 -5.75 -5.24
C ASN A 59 -27.35 -6.75 -5.16
N PRO A 60 -28.61 -6.29 -5.16
CA PRO A 60 -29.78 -7.16 -4.97
C PRO A 60 -29.96 -8.20 -6.08
N ARG A 61 -29.27 -8.05 -7.23
CA ARG A 61 -29.31 -9.02 -8.34
C ARG A 61 -28.28 -10.14 -8.21
N LYS A 62 -27.21 -9.93 -7.43
CA LYS A 62 -26.09 -10.87 -7.33
C LYS A 62 -25.89 -11.44 -5.92
N GLY A 63 -26.41 -10.79 -4.87
CA GLY A 63 -26.14 -11.20 -3.49
C GLY A 63 -24.66 -11.03 -3.14
N VAL A 64 -24.14 -11.90 -2.27
CA VAL A 64 -22.72 -11.91 -1.89
C VAL A 64 -21.90 -12.57 -2.99
N THR A 65 -20.96 -11.84 -3.57
CA THR A 65 -20.09 -12.34 -4.67
C THR A 65 -18.61 -12.35 -4.32
N HIS A 66 -18.22 -11.60 -3.29
CA HIS A 66 -16.84 -11.48 -2.84
C HIS A 66 -16.76 -11.77 -1.34
N THR A 67 -15.55 -11.97 -0.88
CA THR A 67 -15.17 -12.12 0.52
C THR A 67 -14.45 -10.86 0.99
N TRP A 68 -14.24 -10.72 2.29
CA TRP A 68 -13.37 -9.67 2.82
C TRP A 68 -11.88 -9.93 2.52
N ASP A 69 -11.51 -11.14 2.13
CA ASP A 69 -10.16 -11.44 1.64
C ASP A 69 -9.96 -10.88 0.23
N ASP A 70 -10.98 -10.92 -0.62
CA ASP A 70 -10.93 -10.27 -1.94
C ASP A 70 -10.72 -8.75 -1.76
N VAL A 71 -11.44 -8.12 -0.82
CA VAL A 71 -11.24 -6.68 -0.50
C VAL A 71 -9.80 -6.40 -0.04
N GLN A 72 -9.18 -7.30 0.72
CA GLN A 72 -7.77 -7.14 1.12
C GLN A 72 -6.83 -7.26 -0.08
N GLY A 73 -7.14 -8.14 -1.04
CA GLY A 73 -6.42 -8.27 -2.31
C GLY A 73 -6.46 -6.96 -3.08
N GLU A 74 -7.65 -6.42 -3.34
CA GLU A 74 -7.81 -5.18 -4.10
C GLU A 74 -7.12 -3.98 -3.41
N LEU A 75 -7.12 -3.93 -2.07
CA LEU A 75 -6.37 -2.90 -1.34
C LEU A 75 -4.86 -3.06 -1.52
N CYS A 76 -4.34 -4.28 -1.60
CA CYS A 76 -2.93 -4.52 -1.92
C CYS A 76 -2.62 -4.03 -3.33
N ASP A 77 -3.49 -4.30 -4.30
CA ASP A 77 -3.31 -3.87 -5.68
C ASP A 77 -3.27 -2.34 -5.80
N VAL A 78 -4.17 -1.62 -5.12
CA VAL A 78 -4.10 -0.14 -5.00
C VAL A 78 -2.74 0.32 -4.46
N VAL A 79 -2.23 -0.31 -3.39
CA VAL A 79 -0.94 0.07 -2.78
C VAL A 79 0.21 -0.18 -3.74
N ILE A 80 0.24 -1.34 -4.40
CA ILE A 80 1.28 -1.73 -5.35
C ILE A 80 1.26 -0.77 -6.55
N THR A 81 0.09 -0.52 -7.15
CA THR A 81 -0.07 0.40 -8.26
C THR A 81 0.35 1.83 -7.89
N ALA A 82 0.00 2.30 -6.70
CA ALA A 82 0.42 3.62 -6.22
C ALA A 82 1.95 3.73 -6.06
N LEU A 83 2.61 2.69 -5.54
CA LEU A 83 4.07 2.66 -5.39
C LEU A 83 4.78 2.60 -6.74
N VAL A 84 4.27 1.81 -7.69
CA VAL A 84 4.78 1.79 -9.08
C VAL A 84 4.60 3.15 -9.74
N ALA A 85 3.44 3.80 -9.58
CA ALA A 85 3.19 5.14 -10.12
C ALA A 85 4.15 6.18 -9.52
N LEU A 86 4.44 6.09 -8.21
CA LEU A 86 5.44 6.93 -7.56
C LEU A 86 6.85 6.64 -8.11
N ARG A 87 7.17 5.38 -8.41
CA ARG A 87 8.44 4.98 -9.03
C ARG A 87 8.61 5.47 -10.46
N THR A 88 7.53 5.57 -11.22
CA THR A 88 7.53 6.24 -12.52
C THR A 88 7.79 7.75 -12.38
N LEU A 89 7.29 8.39 -11.32
CA LEU A 89 7.49 9.82 -11.09
C LEU A 89 8.90 10.17 -10.57
N THR A 90 9.51 9.27 -9.78
CA THR A 90 10.83 9.50 -9.19
C THR A 90 11.56 8.19 -8.90
N PRO A 91 12.88 8.12 -9.18
CA PRO A 91 13.70 6.95 -8.79
C PRO A 91 13.88 6.85 -7.26
N ASP A 92 13.68 7.93 -6.50
CA ASP A 92 13.86 7.98 -5.04
C ASP A 92 12.58 7.55 -4.28
N THR A 93 11.81 6.62 -4.84
CA THR A 93 10.46 6.21 -4.36
C THR A 93 10.47 5.88 -2.87
N ARG A 94 11.46 5.08 -2.45
CA ARG A 94 11.63 4.66 -1.05
C ARG A 94 11.81 5.84 -0.11
N GLN A 95 12.70 6.78 -0.44
CA GLN A 95 12.96 7.95 0.42
C GLN A 95 11.75 8.88 0.44
N VAL A 96 11.09 9.10 -0.70
CA VAL A 96 9.90 9.97 -0.80
C VAL A 96 8.75 9.40 0.03
N PHE A 97 8.44 8.11 -0.13
CA PHE A 97 7.38 7.45 0.64
C PHE A 97 7.69 7.47 2.14
N THR A 98 8.89 7.03 2.55
CA THR A 98 9.27 6.93 3.97
C THR A 98 9.22 8.29 4.65
N ARG A 99 9.72 9.35 3.99
CA ARG A 99 9.66 10.73 4.51
C ARG A 99 8.23 11.23 4.61
N HIS A 100 7.37 10.92 3.63
CA HIS A 100 5.97 11.31 3.69
C HIS A 100 5.23 10.59 4.83
N LEU A 101 5.42 9.28 4.96
CA LEU A 101 4.85 8.48 6.03
C LEU A 101 5.26 8.99 7.42
N ALA A 102 6.55 9.26 7.64
CA ALA A 102 7.04 9.79 8.91
C ALA A 102 6.35 11.12 9.30
N ARG A 103 6.17 12.03 8.33
CA ARG A 103 5.45 13.29 8.57
C ARG A 103 3.97 13.08 8.91
N VAL A 104 3.30 12.12 8.26
CA VAL A 104 1.91 11.77 8.58
C VAL A 104 1.82 11.17 9.98
N MET A 105 2.74 10.27 10.34
CA MET A 105 2.81 9.67 11.68
C MET A 105 3.02 10.73 12.76
N GLU A 106 3.97 11.65 12.57
CA GLU A 106 4.22 12.74 13.53
C GLU A 106 2.98 13.61 13.73
N ARG A 107 2.30 13.97 12.64
CA ARG A 107 1.07 14.77 12.69
C ARG A 107 -0.08 14.04 13.39
N SER A 108 -0.22 12.74 13.16
CA SER A 108 -1.38 11.96 13.61
C SER A 108 -1.22 11.35 15.00
N LEU A 109 0.00 10.94 15.37
CA LEU A 109 0.31 10.21 16.60
C LEU A 109 1.12 11.05 17.61
N GLY A 110 1.58 12.24 17.20
CA GLY A 110 2.41 13.12 18.01
C GLY A 110 3.91 12.75 17.99
N PRO A 111 4.79 13.61 18.53
CA PRO A 111 6.24 13.48 18.40
C PRO A 111 6.85 12.23 19.09
N SER A 112 6.12 11.56 20.00
CA SER A 112 6.57 10.32 20.65
C SER A 112 6.34 9.05 19.83
N ALA A 113 5.79 9.13 18.61
CA ALA A 113 5.61 7.95 17.75
C ALA A 113 6.88 7.56 16.97
N VAL A 114 7.89 8.43 16.95
CA VAL A 114 9.22 8.15 16.40
C VAL A 114 10.16 7.79 17.54
N VAL A 115 9.86 6.72 18.29
CA VAL A 115 10.77 6.22 19.33
C VAL A 115 11.70 5.17 18.73
N HIS A 116 13.00 5.49 18.74
CA HIS A 116 14.08 4.55 18.48
C HIS A 116 14.03 3.35 19.47
N PRO A 117 14.52 2.15 19.11
CA PRO A 117 14.26 0.89 19.82
C PRO A 117 14.85 0.71 21.25
N LYS A 118 15.13 1.77 22.02
CA LYS A 118 15.92 1.62 23.25
C LYS A 118 15.43 2.21 24.56
N ASP A 119 14.22 2.76 24.66
CA ASP A 119 13.68 3.14 25.96
C ASP A 119 12.33 2.47 26.24
N PRO A 120 12.18 1.73 27.36
CA PRO A 120 10.91 1.10 27.70
C PRO A 120 9.91 2.16 28.17
N PRO A 121 8.63 2.06 27.76
CA PRO A 121 7.62 3.02 28.19
C PRO A 121 7.32 2.84 29.69
N THR A 122 7.31 3.96 30.41
CA THR A 122 6.93 4.04 31.83
C THR A 122 5.45 3.67 32.01
N PRO A 123 5.10 2.85 33.03
CA PRO A 123 3.73 2.36 33.17
C PRO A 123 2.80 3.49 33.59
N ARG A 124 1.70 3.69 32.84
CA ARG A 124 0.60 4.56 33.25
C ARG A 124 -0.30 3.82 34.24
N GLY A 125 -0.55 4.47 35.38
CA GLY A 125 -1.37 3.94 36.47
C GLY A 125 -2.79 3.60 36.03
N VAL A 126 -3.26 2.47 36.54
CA VAL A 126 -4.60 1.91 36.31
C VAL A 126 -5.63 2.83 36.99
N GLY A 127 -6.50 3.46 36.19
CA GLY A 127 -7.73 4.08 36.66
C GLY A 127 -8.88 3.10 36.47
N GLU A 128 -9.44 2.61 37.58
CA GLU A 128 -10.68 1.82 37.62
C GLU A 128 -11.84 2.61 36.99
N VAL A 129 -12.66 1.94 36.18
CA VAL A 129 -13.95 2.46 35.75
C VAL A 129 -15.02 1.45 36.17
N ARG A 130 -15.94 1.93 37.00
CA ARG A 130 -17.18 1.29 37.43
C ARG A 130 -18.20 1.23 36.30
#